data_AF-K1RY23-F1
#
_entry.id   AF-K1RY23-F1
#
_cell.length_a   1.000
_cell.length_b   1.000
_cell.length_c   1.000
_cell.angle_alpha   90.00
_cell.angle_beta   90.00
_cell.angle_gamma   90.00
#
_symmetry.space_group_name_H-M   'P 1'
#
loop_
_entity.id
_entity.type
_entity.pdbx_description
1 polymer ?
#
loop_
_entity_poly.entity_id
_entity_poly.type
_entity_poly.pdbx_seq_one_letter_code
_entity_poly.pdbx_strand_id
1 'polypeptide(L)' 'KTFVQMRMLNTSKGPAVYSLRAQADRKKYQMEMKHTLERQPNLYLKQAEIVDIGVENNKITSIETNVGAVYKVKE' A
#
# COMPACT_ATOMS: atom_id res chain seq x y z
N LYS A 1 12.52 10.62 0.88
CA LYS A 1 13.41 9.83 1.75
C LYS A 1 14.30 8.85 1.00
N THR A 2 13.82 8.25 -0.09
CA THR A 2 14.52 7.16 -0.80
C THR A 2 14.87 7.51 -2.25
N PHE A 3 14.65 8.77 -2.64
CA PHE A 3 14.99 9.26 -3.98
C PHE A 3 16.51 9.39 -4.11
N VAL A 4 17.02 9.04 -5.28
CA VAL A 4 18.43 9.15 -5.66
C VAL A 4 18.62 10.32 -6.60
N GLN A 5 17.70 10.50 -7.54
CA GLN A 5 17.72 11.61 -8.49
C GLN A 5 16.31 12.16 -8.65
N MET A 6 16.18 13.48 -8.72
CA MET A 6 14.93 14.16 -9.01
C MET A 6 15.13 15.12 -10.18
N ARG A 7 14.11 15.25 -11.03
CA ARG A 7 14.07 16.24 -12.10
C ARG A 7 12.67 16.77 -12.31
N MET A 8 12.60 18.03 -12.72
CA MET A 8 11.37 18.65 -13.18
C MET A 8 11.17 18.34 -14.67
N LEU A 9 10.00 17.80 -15.02
CA LEU A 9 9.59 17.57 -16.40
C LEU A 9 8.84 18.81 -16.93
N ASN A 10 8.78 18.93 -18.26
CA ASN A 10 8.06 20.00 -18.97
C ASN A 10 8.51 21.43 -18.64
N THR A 11 9.75 21.63 -18.18
CA THR A 11 10.29 22.94 -17.80
C THR A 11 10.24 23.98 -18.92
N SER A 12 10.21 23.55 -20.19
CA SER A 12 10.12 24.45 -21.35
C SER A 12 8.70 24.90 -21.71
N LYS A 13 7.65 24.32 -21.12
CA LYS A 13 6.24 24.55 -21.51
C LYS A 13 5.47 25.45 -20.53
N GLY A 14 6.16 26.10 -19.61
CA GLY A 14 5.58 26.98 -18.59
C GLY A 14 5.10 26.25 -17.34
N PRO A 15 4.99 26.97 -16.19
CA PRO A 15 4.86 26.38 -14.86
C PRO A 15 3.59 25.56 -14.64
N ALA A 16 2.53 25.84 -15.39
CA ALA A 16 1.24 25.14 -15.25
C ALA A 16 1.31 23.64 -15.57
N VAL A 17 2.31 23.19 -16.35
CA VAL A 17 2.45 21.80 -16.78
C VAL A 17 3.69 21.09 -16.23
N TYR A 18 4.36 21.72 -15.26
CA TYR A 18 5.53 21.14 -14.61
C TYR A 18 5.14 19.90 -13.80
N SER A 19 5.98 18.86 -13.84
CA SER A 19 5.77 17.64 -13.09
C SER A 19 7.07 17.10 -12.52
N LEU A 20 7.08 16.74 -11.24
CA LEU A 20 8.25 16.17 -10.59
C LEU A 20 8.37 14.68 -10.90
N ARG A 21 9.55 14.26 -11.35
CA ARG A 21 9.91 12.86 -11.47
C ARG A 21 11.11 12.55 -10.60
N ALA A 22 10.98 11.52 -9.76
CA ALA A 22 12.06 11.00 -8.95
C ALA A 22 12.41 9.57 -9.37
N GLN A 23 13.70 9.26 -9.40
CA GLN A 23 14.21 7.88 -9.34
C GLN A 23 14.48 7.55 -7.88
N ALA A 24 14.06 6.37 -7.43
CA ALA A 24 14.22 5.93 -6.05
C ALA A 24 14.93 4.57 -5.98
N ASP A 25 15.67 4.37 -4.89
CA ASP A 25 16.22 3.05 -4.56
C ASP A 25 15.07 2.12 -4.17
N ARG A 26 14.92 1.02 -4.91
CA ARG A 26 13.82 0.07 -4.73
C ARG A 26 13.81 -0.58 -3.35
N LYS A 27 14.97 -0.96 -2.82
CA LYS A 27 15.07 -1.63 -1.50
C LYS A 27 14.75 -0.64 -0.39
N LYS A 28 15.34 0.56 -0.44
CA LYS A 28 15.05 1.60 0.56
C LYS A 28 13.59 2.02 0.52
N TYR A 29 13.02 2.17 -0.68
CA TYR A 29 11.60 2.51 -0.84
C TYR A 29 10.69 1.44 -0.20
N GLN A 30 10.93 0.16 -0.47
CA GLN A 30 10.16 -0.93 0.12
C GLN A 30 10.22 -0.91 1.66
N MET A 31 11.42 -0.72 2.22
CA MET A 31 11.61 -0.68 3.67
C MET A 31 10.89 0.50 4.32
N GLU A 32 11.00 1.70 3.73
CA GLU A 32 10.33 2.90 4.26
C GLU A 32 8.81 2.77 4.20
N MET A 33 8.25 2.18 3.15
CA MET A 33 6.81 1.95 3.04
C MET A 33 6.33 0.95 4.09
N LYS A 34 7.06 -0.15 4.28
CA LYS A 34 6.75 -1.13 5.32
C LYS A 34 6.76 -0.48 6.71
N HIS A 35 7.82 0.26 7.02
CA HIS A 35 7.96 0.99 8.30
C HIS A 35 6.84 2.01 8.53
N THR A 36 6.39 2.68 7.47
CA THR A 36 5.27 3.64 7.55
C THR A 36 3.96 2.93 7.89
N LEU A 37 3.68 1.80 7.22
CA LEU A 37 2.48 1.02 7.45
C LEU A 37 2.46 0.38 8.86
N GLU A 38 3.60 -0.14 9.34
CA GLU A 38 3.72 -0.73 10.68
C GLU A 38 3.47 0.25 11.82
N ARG A 39 3.66 1.55 11.58
CA ARG A 39 3.52 2.61 12.60
C ARG A 39 2.18 3.33 12.51
N GLN A 40 1.36 3.03 11.52
CA GLN A 40 0.06 3.67 11.34
C GLN A 40 -0.91 3.20 12.44
N PRO A 41 -1.45 4.11 13.28
CA PRO A 41 -2.45 3.75 14.28
C PRO A 41 -3.68 3.12 13.62
N ASN A 42 -4.24 2.10 14.26
CA ASN A 42 -5.41 1.33 13.82
C ASN A 42 -5.21 0.52 12.51
N LEU A 43 -3.98 0.40 12.01
CA LEU A 43 -3.65 -0.48 10.88
C LEU A 43 -2.90 -1.71 11.38
N TYR A 44 -3.40 -2.89 11.04
CA TYR A 44 -2.77 -4.17 11.39
C TYR A 44 -2.29 -4.86 10.13
N LEU A 45 -0.98 -5.12 10.04
CA LEU A 45 -0.39 -5.90 8.96
C LEU A 45 -0.34 -7.37 9.35
N LYS A 46 -0.89 -8.22 8.49
CA LYS A 46 -0.85 -9.68 8.64
C LYS A 46 -0.26 -10.27 7.37
N GLN A 47 0.76 -11.13 7.53
CA GLN A 47 1.32 -11.89 6.44
C GLN A 47 0.58 -13.23 6.37
N ALA A 48 -0.40 -13.31 5.48
CA ALA A 48 -1.15 -14.53 5.21
C ALA A 48 -1.76 -14.46 3.81
N GLU A 49 -2.05 -15.62 3.22
CA GLU A 49 -2.80 -15.71 1.97
C GLU A 49 -4.29 -15.89 2.28
N ILE A 50 -5.16 -15.18 1.57
CA ILE A 50 -6.61 -15.33 1.71
C ILE A 50 -7.04 -16.48 0.81
N VAL A 51 -7.65 -17.51 1.40
CA VAL A 51 -8.09 -18.72 0.69
C VAL A 51 -9.59 -18.76 0.46
N ASP A 52 -10.36 -18.10 1.32
CA ASP A 52 -11.82 -18.04 1.18
C ASP A 52 -12.38 -16.70 1.70
N ILE A 53 -13.56 -16.35 1.21
CA ILE A 53 -14.29 -15.13 1.55
C ILE A 53 -15.73 -15.51 1.87
N GLY A 54 -16.14 -15.31 3.14
CA GLY A 54 -17.50 -15.53 3.59
C GLY A 54 -18.44 -14.43 3.11
N VAL A 55 -19.51 -14.80 2.41
CA VAL A 55 -20.55 -13.90 1.91
C VAL A 55 -21.91 -14.37 2.40
N GLU A 56 -22.65 -13.48 3.07
CA GLU A 56 -24.03 -13.73 3.50
C GLU A 56 -24.91 -12.57 3.05
N ASN A 57 -26.10 -12.87 2.51
CA ASN A 57 -27.06 -11.86 2.04
C ASN A 57 -26.43 -10.80 1.11
N ASN A 58 -25.51 -11.23 0.23
CA ASN A 58 -24.77 -10.39 -0.70
C ASN A 58 -23.81 -9.36 -0.05
N LYS A 59 -23.43 -9.58 1.21
CA LYS A 59 -22.44 -8.80 1.96
C LYS A 59 -21.27 -9.68 2.42
N ILE A 60 -20.07 -9.11 2.43
CA ILE A 60 -18.86 -9.79 2.92
C ILE A 60 -18.87 -9.77 4.45
N THR A 61 -18.84 -10.94 5.08
CA THR A 61 -18.88 -11.09 6.55
C THR A 61 -17.53 -11.48 7.13
N SER A 62 -16.72 -12.23 6.38
CA SER A 62 -15.44 -12.73 6.88
C SER A 62 -14.47 -13.08 5.74
N ILE A 63 -13.19 -13.21 6.10
CA ILE A 63 -12.14 -13.75 5.25
C ILE A 63 -11.42 -14.88 6.00
N GLU A 64 -11.09 -15.95 5.30
CA GLU A 64 -10.29 -17.06 5.81
C GLU A 64 -8.92 -17.06 5.17
N THR A 65 -7.90 -17.34 5.97
CA THR A 65 -6.51 -17.41 5.54
C THR A 65 -6.03 -18.85 5.42
N ASN A 66 -4.99 -19.08 4.63
CA ASN A 66 -4.38 -20.39 4.42
C ASN A 66 -3.86 -21.07 5.70
N VAL A 67 -3.63 -20.29 6.76
CA VAL A 67 -3.22 -20.77 8.09
C VAL A 67 -4.41 -21.11 9.00
N GLY A 68 -5.65 -21.05 8.49
CA GLY A 68 -6.88 -21.34 9.22
C GLY A 68 -7.36 -20.20 10.12
N ALA A 69 -6.79 -18.99 10.01
CA ALA A 69 -7.28 -17.83 10.75
C ALA A 69 -8.45 -17.19 10.00
N VAL A 70 -9.55 -16.97 10.72
CA VAL A 70 -10.76 -16.32 10.21
C VAL A 70 -10.87 -14.90 10.78
N TYR A 71 -10.92 -13.90 9.91
CA TYR A 71 -11.10 -12.50 10.30
C TYR A 71 -12.51 -12.05 9.92
N LYS A 72 -13.26 -11.52 10.89
CA LYS A 72 -14.57 -10.93 10.65
C LYS A 72 -14.42 -9.51 10.11
N VAL A 73 -15.17 -9.21 9.07
CA VAL A 73 -15.31 -7.85 8.54
C VAL A 73 -16.42 -7.18 9.34
N LYS A 74 -16.12 -6.01 9.91
CA LYS A 74 -17.12 -5.22 10.63
C LYS A 74 -17.97 -4.48 9.60
N GLU A 75 -19.29 -4.54 9.75
CA GLU A 75 -20.23 -3.66 9.04
C GLU A 75 -19.98 -2.18 9.37
#